data_AF-A0A0S8H3R9-F1
#
_entry.id   AF-A0A0S8H3R9-F1
#
_cell.length_a   1.000
_cell.length_b   1.000
_cell.length_c   1.000
_cell.angle_alpha   90.00
_cell.angle_beta   90.00
_cell.angle_gamma   90.00
#
_symmetry.space_group_name_H-M   'P 1'
#
loop_
_entity.id
_entity.type
_entity.pdbx_description
1 polymer ?
#
loop_
_entity_poly.entity_id
_entity_poly.type
_entity_poly.pdbx_seq_one_letter_code
_entity_poly.pdbx_strand_id
1 'polypeptide(L)'
;MFAKKNVGLIVLWIGIVYMALMGWLASWWFAATFRDLTLAEISETAWALNRPLFWLWAYSVPLGSILAGLGLLLRAGSKPSHLWYFGIGMVLALVLIQFLPTGTHHPPVFGVVGGLILAFFLLTVWFWAKNRAHLQGPAKRAADLRLAGYVWLIIAMWYLCGRLGAGYLSAFGELDLGSPVPVILYLALGWLFLFLAQYTEAKPVGASASA
;
A
#
# COMPACT_ATOMS: atom_id res chain seq x y z
N MET A 1 -9.50 1.72 30.99
CA MET A 1 -8.84 0.82 30.01
C MET A 1 -9.79 0.33 28.91
N PHE A 2 -11.04 -0.06 29.24
CA PHE A 2 -12.06 -0.49 28.26
C PHE A 2 -12.44 0.55 27.19
N ALA A 3 -12.60 1.84 27.56
CA ALA A 3 -12.99 2.88 26.60
C ALA A 3 -12.01 3.04 25.42
N LYS A 4 -10.69 2.97 25.69
CA LYS A 4 -9.66 3.07 24.63
C LYS A 4 -9.71 1.91 23.63
N LYS A 5 -10.05 0.71 24.10
CA LYS A 5 -10.16 -0.50 23.26
C LYS A 5 -11.36 -0.41 22.31
N ASN A 6 -12.50 0.07 22.80
CA ASN A 6 -13.71 0.23 21.99
C ASN A 6 -13.56 1.37 20.98
N VAL A 7 -12.96 2.50 21.39
CA VAL A 7 -12.65 3.61 20.47
C VAL A 7 -11.69 3.15 19.37
N GLY A 8 -10.63 2.41 19.71
CA GLY A 8 -9.70 1.86 18.71
C GLY A 8 -10.39 0.94 17.70
N LEU A 9 -11.33 0.11 18.16
CA LEU A 9 -12.11 -0.77 17.27
C LEU A 9 -13.03 0.03 16.33
N ILE A 10 -13.68 1.09 16.82
CA ILE A 10 -14.53 1.96 16.00
C ILE A 10 -13.69 2.64 14.92
N VAL A 11 -12.57 3.26 15.30
CA VAL A 11 -11.66 3.95 14.37
C VAL A 11 -11.12 2.99 13.30
N LEU A 12 -10.76 1.77 13.71
CA LEU A 12 -10.33 0.71 12.79
C LEU A 12 -11.41 0.41 11.73
N TRP A 13 -12.65 0.17 12.15
CA TRP A 13 -13.73 -0.17 11.24
C TRP A 13 -14.12 1.00 10.34
N ILE A 14 -14.11 2.24 10.84
CA ILE A 14 -14.31 3.42 9.99
C ILE A 14 -13.28 3.44 8.86
N GLY A 15 -12.00 3.25 9.17
CA GLY A 15 -10.95 3.19 8.16
C GLY A 15 -11.17 2.07 7.13
N ILE A 16 -11.45 0.85 7.59
CA ILE A 16 -11.71 -0.31 6.72
C ILE A 16 -12.91 -0.08 5.80
N VAL A 17 -14.05 0.31 6.38
CA VAL A 17 -15.30 0.53 5.63
C VAL A 17 -15.10 1.64 4.62
N TYR A 18 -14.42 2.73 4.98
CA TYR A 18 -14.14 3.82 4.06
C TYR A 18 -13.28 3.37 2.87
N MET A 19 -12.19 2.62 3.10
CA MET A 19 -11.37 2.06 2.00
C MET A 19 -12.16 1.10 1.12
N ALA A 20 -12.97 0.23 1.72
CA ALA A 20 -13.72 -0.78 0.97
C ALA A 20 -14.82 -0.13 0.12
N LEU A 21 -15.60 0.80 0.69
CA LEU A 21 -16.69 1.47 -0.01
C LEU A 21 -16.15 2.41 -1.10
N MET A 22 -15.21 3.29 -0.75
CA MET A 22 -14.73 4.30 -1.71
C MET A 22 -13.60 3.78 -2.58
N GLY A 23 -12.56 3.18 -1.99
CA GLY A 23 -11.37 2.76 -2.74
C GLY A 23 -11.60 1.53 -3.59
N TRP A 24 -12.42 0.58 -3.15
CA TRP A 24 -12.68 -0.65 -3.91
C TRP A 24 -14.01 -0.61 -4.65
N LEU A 25 -15.14 -0.49 -3.96
CA LEU A 25 -16.46 -0.57 -4.60
C LEU A 25 -16.68 0.62 -5.55
N ALA A 26 -16.51 1.85 -5.08
CA ALA A 26 -16.74 3.03 -5.93
C ALA A 26 -15.81 3.07 -7.16
N SER A 27 -14.63 2.44 -7.09
CA SER A 27 -13.72 2.26 -8.24
C SER A 27 -14.35 1.50 -9.41
N TRP A 28 -15.36 0.65 -9.20
CA TRP A 28 -16.04 -0.07 -10.29
C TRP A 28 -16.86 0.89 -11.15
N TRP A 29 -17.57 1.82 -10.50
CA TRP A 29 -18.33 2.88 -11.19
C TRP A 29 -17.40 3.97 -11.75
N PHE A 30 -16.36 4.34 -10.99
CA PHE A 30 -15.36 5.30 -11.41
C PHE A 30 -14.64 4.81 -12.68
N ALA A 31 -14.15 3.58 -12.69
CA ALA A 31 -13.42 3.01 -13.83
C ALA A 31 -14.29 2.90 -15.08
N ALA A 32 -15.57 2.54 -14.94
CA ALA A 32 -16.50 2.54 -16.07
C ALA A 32 -16.69 3.97 -16.64
N THR A 33 -16.96 4.95 -15.77
CA THR A 33 -17.15 6.35 -16.16
C THR A 33 -15.92 6.91 -16.88
N PHE A 34 -14.72 6.72 -16.33
CA PHE A 34 -13.47 7.27 -16.90
C PHE A 34 -12.95 6.53 -18.12
N ARG A 35 -13.43 5.31 -18.38
CA ARG A 35 -13.12 4.57 -19.61
C ARG A 35 -13.93 5.10 -20.79
N ASP A 36 -15.18 5.46 -20.54
CA ASP A 36 -16.17 5.69 -21.60
C ASP A 36 -16.40 7.19 -21.88
N LEU A 37 -16.03 8.10 -20.97
CA LEU A 37 -16.21 9.55 -21.11
C LEU A 37 -14.90 10.32 -21.31
N THR A 38 -14.99 11.43 -22.05
CA THR A 38 -13.90 12.42 -22.16
C THR A 38 -13.77 13.28 -20.90
N LEU A 39 -12.65 13.98 -20.74
CA LEU A 39 -12.45 14.88 -19.59
C LEU A 39 -13.50 16.00 -19.49
N ALA A 40 -13.97 16.52 -20.63
CA ALA A 40 -15.02 17.54 -20.68
C ALA A 40 -16.38 16.98 -20.23
N GLU A 41 -16.70 15.74 -20.59
CA GLU A 41 -17.92 15.08 -20.12
C GLU A 41 -17.81 14.74 -18.62
N ILE A 42 -16.63 14.29 -18.17
CA ILE A 42 -16.36 14.02 -16.74
C ILE A 42 -16.57 15.28 -15.89
N SER A 43 -16.20 16.47 -16.38
CA SER A 43 -16.39 17.72 -15.63
C SER A 43 -17.86 18.05 -15.31
N GLU A 44 -18.80 17.49 -16.06
CA GLU A 44 -20.25 17.65 -15.85
C GLU A 44 -20.84 16.59 -14.90
N THR A 45 -20.05 15.59 -14.49
CA THR A 45 -20.50 14.52 -13.59
C THR A 45 -20.18 14.81 -12.12
N ALA A 46 -20.76 14.01 -11.22
CA ALA A 46 -20.38 14.00 -9.80
C ALA A 46 -18.90 13.63 -9.57
N TRP A 47 -18.27 12.99 -10.55
CA TRP A 47 -16.88 12.53 -10.50
C TRP A 47 -15.86 13.52 -11.05
N ALA A 48 -16.28 14.74 -11.39
CA ALA A 48 -15.36 15.77 -11.85
C ALA A 48 -14.20 15.99 -10.86
N LEU A 49 -12.99 16.22 -11.39
CA LEU A 49 -11.74 16.28 -10.62
C LEU A 49 -11.75 17.34 -9.51
N ASN A 50 -12.55 18.39 -9.66
CA ASN A 50 -12.71 19.48 -8.69
C ASN A 50 -13.84 19.25 -7.68
N ARG A 51 -14.59 18.13 -7.76
CA ARG A 51 -15.74 17.83 -6.89
C ARG A 51 -15.33 16.99 -5.68
N PRO A 52 -16.02 17.14 -4.53
CA PRO A 52 -15.67 16.40 -3.31
C PRO A 52 -15.67 14.87 -3.46
N LEU A 53 -16.54 14.31 -4.30
CA LEU A 53 -16.63 12.86 -4.50
C LEU A 53 -15.34 12.28 -5.08
N PHE A 54 -14.73 12.97 -6.05
CA PHE A 54 -13.44 12.58 -6.61
C PHE A 54 -12.35 12.54 -5.52
N TRP A 55 -12.29 13.57 -4.68
CA TRP A 55 -11.30 13.65 -3.60
C TRP A 55 -11.52 12.60 -2.50
N LEU A 56 -12.77 12.32 -2.14
CA LEU A 56 -13.11 11.25 -1.21
C LEU A 56 -12.66 9.89 -1.76
N TRP A 57 -12.84 9.65 -3.07
CA TRP A 57 -12.34 8.45 -3.72
C TRP A 57 -10.81 8.42 -3.77
N ALA A 58 -10.16 9.47 -4.27
CA ALA A 58 -8.71 9.54 -4.48
C ALA A 58 -7.91 9.35 -3.18
N TYR A 59 -8.40 9.92 -2.06
CA TYR A 59 -7.76 9.80 -0.75
C TYR A 59 -8.32 8.68 0.12
N SER A 60 -9.24 7.85 -0.38
CA SER A 60 -9.89 6.80 0.41
C SER A 60 -8.90 5.80 1.01
N VAL A 61 -8.02 5.24 0.19
CA VAL A 61 -7.04 4.22 0.60
C VAL A 61 -5.96 4.82 1.51
N PRO A 62 -5.30 5.96 1.18
CA PRO A 62 -4.33 6.57 2.08
C PRO A 62 -4.94 6.92 3.46
N LEU A 63 -6.03 7.68 3.49
CA LEU A 63 -6.63 8.12 4.76
C LEU A 63 -7.21 6.94 5.55
N GLY A 64 -7.92 6.04 4.88
CA GLY A 64 -8.50 4.87 5.52
C GLY A 64 -7.44 3.92 6.08
N SER A 65 -6.26 3.79 5.45
CA SER A 65 -5.15 3.00 5.97
C SER A 65 -4.52 3.62 7.21
N ILE A 66 -4.39 4.95 7.26
CA ILE A 66 -3.95 5.69 8.45
C ILE A 66 -4.94 5.50 9.59
N LEU A 67 -6.25 5.64 9.33
CA LEU A 67 -7.29 5.42 10.33
C LEU A 67 -7.27 3.97 10.85
N ALA A 68 -7.16 2.98 9.97
CA ALA A 68 -7.05 1.58 10.35
C ALA A 68 -5.81 1.33 11.23
N GLY A 69 -4.66 1.87 10.84
CA GLY A 69 -3.42 1.77 11.62
C GLY A 69 -3.53 2.42 13.00
N LEU A 70 -4.09 3.63 13.08
CA LEU A 70 -4.35 4.32 14.35
C LEU A 70 -5.32 3.54 15.23
N GLY A 71 -6.41 3.01 14.67
CA GLY A 71 -7.37 2.16 15.38
C GLY A 71 -6.71 0.92 15.97
N LEU A 72 -5.84 0.25 15.21
CA LEU A 72 -5.05 -0.89 15.70
C LEU A 72 -4.09 -0.48 16.82
N LEU A 73 -3.36 0.62 16.68
CA LEU A 73 -2.43 1.10 17.71
C LEU A 73 -3.16 1.44 19.02
N LEU A 74 -4.32 2.10 18.93
CA LEU A 74 -5.19 2.41 20.07
C LEU A 74 -5.69 1.13 20.75
N ARG A 75 -6.16 0.18 19.94
CA ARG A 75 -6.68 -1.10 20.44
C ARG A 75 -5.59 -1.94 21.09
N ALA A 76 -4.36 -1.90 20.57
CA ALA A 76 -3.18 -2.56 21.14
C ALA A 76 -2.67 -1.89 22.41
N GLY A 77 -3.22 -0.73 22.81
CA GLY A 77 -2.75 0.01 23.98
C GLY A 77 -1.37 0.63 23.78
N SER A 78 -1.02 0.98 22.54
CA SER A 78 0.27 1.57 22.21
C SER A 78 0.51 2.90 22.94
N LYS A 79 1.78 3.22 23.18
CA LYS A 79 2.17 4.49 23.81
C LYS A 79 1.65 5.69 23.00
N PRO A 80 1.20 6.78 23.65
CA PRO A 80 0.72 7.99 22.94
C PRO A 80 1.74 8.55 21.95
N SER A 81 3.03 8.46 22.25
CA SER A 81 4.09 8.90 21.33
C SER A 81 4.07 8.13 20.00
N HIS A 82 3.82 6.82 20.02
CA HIS A 82 3.76 6.01 18.79
C HIS A 82 2.53 6.37 17.95
N LEU A 83 1.41 6.66 18.61
CA LEU A 83 0.19 7.15 17.95
C LEU A 83 0.45 8.50 17.27
N TRP A 84 1.16 9.40 17.94
CA TRP A 84 1.55 10.70 17.37
C TRP A 84 2.50 10.56 16.19
N TYR A 85 3.59 9.80 16.33
CA TYR A 85 4.56 9.62 15.23
C TYR A 85 3.93 8.96 14.01
N PHE A 86 3.10 7.94 14.21
CA PHE A 86 2.40 7.28 13.11
C PHE A 86 1.35 8.20 12.49
N GLY A 87 0.47 8.80 13.30
CA GLY A 87 -0.63 9.65 12.82
C GLY A 87 -0.15 10.93 12.14
N ILE A 88 0.55 11.80 12.88
CA ILE A 88 1.07 13.06 12.32
C ILE A 88 2.06 12.76 11.22
N GLY A 89 2.98 11.80 11.42
CA GLY A 89 4.02 11.51 10.43
C GLY A 89 3.44 11.12 9.07
N MET A 90 2.44 10.24 9.06
CA MET A 90 1.80 9.79 7.81
C MET A 90 0.95 10.90 7.17
N VAL A 91 0.18 11.66 7.96
CA VAL A 91 -0.62 12.77 7.43
C VAL A 91 0.28 13.88 6.87
N LEU A 92 1.33 14.25 7.60
CA LEU A 92 2.30 15.24 7.15
C LEU A 92 2.98 14.78 5.86
N ALA A 93 3.39 13.52 5.76
CA ALA A 93 3.96 12.97 4.53
C ALA A 93 2.98 13.08 3.35
N LEU A 94 1.70 12.73 3.54
CA LEU A 94 0.68 12.86 2.49
C LEU A 94 0.49 14.30 2.03
N VAL A 95 0.45 15.25 2.97
CA VAL A 95 0.29 16.68 2.67
C VAL A 95 1.52 17.22 1.95
N LEU A 96 2.72 16.91 2.42
CA LEU A 96 3.98 17.38 1.82
C LEU A 96 4.15 16.88 0.38
N ILE A 97 3.73 15.64 0.08
CA ILE A 97 3.80 15.09 -1.28
C ILE A 97 2.95 15.89 -2.27
N GLN A 98 1.84 16.51 -1.84
CA GLN A 98 1.00 17.34 -2.73
C GLN A 98 1.69 18.65 -3.15
N PHE A 99 2.66 19.11 -2.37
CA PHE A 99 3.44 20.32 -2.68
C PHE A 99 4.70 20.03 -3.49
N LEU A 100 4.99 18.75 -3.78
CA LEU A 100 6.09 18.41 -4.67
C LEU A 100 5.73 18.81 -6.11
N PRO A 101 6.68 19.36 -6.88
CA PRO A 101 6.46 19.67 -8.29
C PRO A 101 6.20 18.36 -9.06
N THR A 102 4.93 18.10 -9.38
CA THR A 102 4.48 16.90 -10.10
C THR A 102 4.34 17.13 -11.61
N GLY A 103 4.36 18.39 -12.06
CA GLY A 103 4.16 18.76 -13.47
C GLY A 103 5.36 18.55 -14.39
N THR A 104 6.54 18.26 -13.85
CA THR A 104 7.78 18.07 -14.61
C THR A 104 8.49 16.80 -14.20
N HIS A 105 8.88 15.98 -15.16
CA HIS A 105 9.69 14.80 -14.88
C HIS A 105 11.10 15.21 -14.45
N HIS A 106 11.57 14.66 -13.33
CA HIS A 106 12.91 14.90 -12.80
C HIS A 106 13.72 13.59 -12.80
N PRO A 107 14.42 13.27 -13.91
CA PRO A 107 15.17 12.02 -14.04
C PRO A 107 16.13 11.72 -12.87
N PRO A 108 16.89 12.70 -12.32
CA PRO A 108 17.78 12.43 -11.19
C PRO A 108 17.03 11.97 -9.94
N VAL A 109 15.89 12.59 -9.63
CA VAL A 109 15.07 12.21 -8.46
C VAL A 109 14.54 10.79 -8.65
N PHE A 110 14.03 10.48 -9.84
CA PHE A 110 13.53 9.14 -10.17
C PHE A 110 14.63 8.08 -10.03
N GLY A 111 15.84 8.35 -10.55
CA GLY A 111 16.99 7.45 -10.44
C GLY A 111 17.48 7.26 -9.01
N VAL A 112 17.62 8.34 -8.23
CA VAL A 112 18.07 8.28 -6.84
C VAL A 112 17.07 7.53 -5.97
N VAL A 113 15.78 7.85 -6.07
CA VAL A 113 14.73 7.18 -5.29
C VAL A 113 14.61 5.71 -5.69
N GLY A 114 14.69 5.39 -6.99
CA GLY A 114 14.73 4.01 -7.46
C GLY A 114 15.92 3.22 -6.93
N GLY A 115 17.11 3.85 -6.90
CA GLY A 115 18.32 3.27 -6.31
C GLY A 115 18.16 3.02 -4.80
N LEU A 116 17.56 3.96 -4.06
CA LEU A 116 17.29 3.80 -2.63
C LEU A 116 16.30 2.67 -2.34
N ILE A 117 15.22 2.56 -3.12
CA ILE A 117 14.27 1.45 -3.06
C ILE A 117 14.99 0.11 -3.21
N LEU A 118 15.82 -0.02 -4.24
CA LEU A 118 16.57 -1.24 -4.50
C LEU A 118 17.56 -1.54 -3.36
N ALA A 119 18.28 -0.53 -2.88
CA ALA A 119 19.19 -0.67 -1.75
C ALA A 119 18.47 -1.14 -0.49
N PHE A 120 17.30 -0.57 -0.15
CA PHE A 120 16.51 -1.01 1.00
C PHE A 120 15.97 -2.43 0.83
N PHE A 121 15.58 -2.83 -0.38
CA PHE A 121 15.22 -4.22 -0.65
C PHE A 121 16.40 -5.16 -0.41
N LEU A 122 17.58 -4.87 -0.99
CA LEU A 122 18.78 -5.70 -0.82
C LEU A 122 19.21 -5.80 0.65
N LEU A 123 19.18 -4.68 1.38
CA LEU A 123 19.45 -4.66 2.82
C LEU A 123 18.42 -5.51 3.59
N THR A 124 17.15 -5.44 3.24
CA THR A 124 16.09 -6.25 3.85
C THR A 124 16.34 -7.75 3.64
N VAL A 125 16.69 -8.17 2.41
CA VAL A 125 17.02 -9.57 2.10
C VAL A 125 18.31 -10.01 2.80
N TRP A 126 19.31 -9.14 2.90
CA TRP A 126 20.54 -9.40 3.64
C TRP A 126 20.29 -9.65 5.13
N PHE A 127 19.53 -8.77 5.79
CA PHE A 127 19.14 -8.97 7.19
C PHE A 127 18.26 -10.20 7.38
N TRP A 128 17.36 -10.47 6.43
CA TRP A 128 16.58 -11.69 6.41
C TRP A 128 17.49 -12.93 6.41
N ALA A 129 18.48 -12.99 5.51
CA ALA A 129 19.36 -14.15 5.37
C ALA A 129 20.14 -14.43 6.67
N LYS A 130 20.64 -13.38 7.33
CA LYS A 130 21.31 -13.48 8.64
C LYS A 130 20.38 -14.03 9.72
N ASN A 131 19.20 -13.44 9.86
CA ASN A 131 18.26 -13.81 10.92
C ASN A 131 17.67 -15.21 10.70
N ARG A 132 17.45 -15.58 9.45
CA ARG A 132 16.78 -16.80 9.05
C ARG A 132 17.54 -18.08 9.39
N ALA A 133 18.87 -18.03 9.55
CA ALA A 133 19.68 -19.15 10.02
C ALA A 133 19.35 -19.56 11.47
N HIS A 134 18.88 -18.62 12.28
CA HIS A 134 18.59 -18.82 13.70
C HIS A 134 17.13 -19.16 14.00
N LEU A 135 16.26 -19.14 12.98
CA LEU A 135 14.84 -19.41 13.13
C LEU A 135 14.51 -20.90 12.95
N GLN A 136 13.56 -21.40 13.73
CA GLN A 136 13.02 -22.75 13.62
C GLN A 136 11.49 -22.73 13.60
N GLY A 137 10.88 -23.84 13.18
CA GLY A 137 9.44 -24.05 13.23
C GLY A 137 8.60 -22.99 12.49
N PRO A 138 7.47 -22.54 13.06
CA PRO A 138 6.58 -21.55 12.44
C PRO A 138 7.24 -20.22 12.10
N ALA A 139 8.16 -19.73 12.94
CA ALA A 139 8.88 -18.48 12.69
C ALA A 139 9.77 -18.56 11.45
N LYS A 140 10.42 -19.72 11.23
CA LYS A 140 11.22 -20.00 10.04
C LYS A 140 10.38 -19.93 8.76
N ARG A 141 9.20 -20.58 8.79
CA ARG A 141 8.25 -20.60 7.67
C ARG A 141 7.66 -19.21 7.40
N ALA A 142 7.31 -18.46 8.44
CA ALA A 142 6.82 -17.10 8.30
C ALA A 142 7.88 -16.17 7.69
N ALA A 143 9.14 -16.30 8.09
CA ALA A 143 10.24 -15.58 7.47
C ALA A 143 10.35 -15.90 5.96
N ASP A 144 10.24 -17.16 5.55
CA ASP A 144 10.27 -17.56 4.13
C ASP A 144 9.11 -16.93 3.34
N LEU A 145 7.89 -16.94 3.91
CA LEU A 145 6.72 -16.28 3.33
C LEU A 145 6.91 -14.76 3.22
N ARG A 146 7.52 -14.09 4.21
CA ARG A 146 7.82 -12.66 4.10
C ARG A 146 8.78 -12.35 2.96
N LEU A 147 9.82 -13.17 2.80
CA LEU A 147 10.76 -12.99 1.69
C LEU A 147 10.03 -13.10 0.37
N ALA A 148 9.18 -14.11 0.19
CA ALA A 148 8.35 -14.23 -1.02
C ALA A 148 7.48 -12.99 -1.23
N GLY A 149 6.86 -12.46 -0.16
CA GLY A 149 6.10 -11.21 -0.21
C GLY A 149 6.93 -10.02 -0.68
N TYR A 150 8.12 -9.81 -0.10
CA TYR A 150 9.03 -8.73 -0.50
C TYR A 150 9.50 -8.87 -1.95
N VAL A 151 9.78 -10.09 -2.42
CA VAL A 151 10.17 -10.35 -3.81
C VAL A 151 9.04 -9.98 -4.78
N TRP A 152 7.80 -10.37 -4.49
CA TRP A 152 6.67 -9.97 -5.34
C TRP A 152 6.43 -8.45 -5.34
N LEU A 153 6.60 -7.79 -4.19
CA LEU A 153 6.46 -6.33 -4.10
C LEU A 153 7.54 -5.58 -4.87
N ILE A 154 8.81 -6.03 -4.83
CA ILE A 154 9.87 -5.36 -5.61
C ILE A 154 9.68 -5.59 -7.12
N ILE A 155 9.19 -6.78 -7.54
CA ILE A 155 8.82 -7.04 -8.94
C ILE A 155 7.67 -6.12 -9.35
N ALA A 156 6.62 -5.99 -8.53
CA ALA A 156 5.51 -5.08 -8.79
C ALA A 156 6.00 -3.63 -8.93
N MET A 157 6.90 -3.21 -8.03
CA MET A 157 7.47 -1.86 -8.02
C MET A 157 8.30 -1.59 -9.29
N TRP A 158 9.09 -2.56 -9.75
CA TRP A 158 9.84 -2.44 -11.01
C TRP A 158 8.91 -2.13 -12.20
N TYR A 159 7.86 -2.94 -12.39
CA TYR A 159 6.92 -2.73 -13.48
C TYR A 159 6.07 -1.47 -13.32
N LEU A 160 5.70 -1.10 -12.09
CA LEU A 160 4.97 0.13 -11.80
C LEU A 160 5.82 1.36 -12.14
N CYS A 161 7.07 1.41 -11.67
CA CYS A 161 8.01 2.48 -11.96
C CYS A 161 8.31 2.56 -13.46
N GLY A 162 8.53 1.43 -14.14
CA GLY A 162 8.75 1.39 -15.58
C GLY A 162 7.59 2.01 -16.37
N ARG A 163 6.35 1.67 -16.04
CA ARG A 163 5.16 2.22 -16.70
C ARG A 163 4.97 3.71 -16.44
N LEU A 164 5.08 4.14 -15.18
CA LEU A 164 4.91 5.55 -14.80
C LEU A 164 6.06 6.43 -15.33
N GLY A 165 7.25 5.85 -15.54
CA GLY A 165 8.40 6.54 -16.12
C GLY A 165 8.38 6.56 -17.66
N ALA A 166 7.84 5.54 -18.31
CA ALA A 166 7.92 5.37 -19.76
C ALA A 166 7.33 6.55 -20.55
N GLY A 167 6.22 7.13 -20.07
CA GLY A 167 5.58 8.29 -20.72
C GLY A 167 6.47 9.55 -20.78
N TYR A 168 7.57 9.60 -20.02
CA TYR A 168 8.54 10.70 -20.04
C TYR A 168 9.77 10.42 -20.90
N LEU A 169 9.89 9.22 -21.47
CA LEU A 169 11.00 8.81 -22.31
C LEU A 169 10.52 8.78 -23.77
N SER A 170 11.04 9.69 -24.61
CA SER A 170 10.64 9.79 -26.02
C SER A 170 10.82 8.46 -26.79
N ALA A 171 11.85 7.69 -26.45
CA ALA A 171 12.09 6.36 -27.02
C ALA A 171 10.97 5.33 -26.77
N PHE A 172 10.09 5.59 -25.78
CA PHE A 172 8.97 4.74 -25.41
C PHE A 172 7.61 5.32 -25.79
N GLY A 173 7.57 6.47 -26.49
CA GLY A 173 6.32 7.18 -26.81
C GLY A 173 5.34 6.41 -27.69
N GLU A 174 5.81 5.43 -28.46
CA GLU A 174 4.99 4.59 -29.34
C GLU A 174 4.73 3.18 -28.78
N LEU A 175 5.31 2.85 -27.62
CA LEU A 175 5.14 1.52 -27.03
C LEU A 175 3.79 1.43 -26.32
N ASP A 176 2.99 0.43 -26.73
CA ASP A 176 1.84 0.01 -25.94
C ASP A 176 2.35 -0.51 -24.58
N LEU A 177 2.08 0.26 -23.52
CA LEU A 177 2.46 -0.08 -22.15
C LEU A 177 1.72 -1.31 -21.62
N GLY A 178 0.76 -1.84 -22.39
CA GLY A 178 0.00 -3.05 -22.13
C GLY A 178 -0.90 -2.92 -20.91
N SER A 179 -1.67 -3.97 -20.65
CA SER A 179 -2.59 -4.00 -19.51
C SER A 179 -1.86 -3.96 -18.16
N PRO A 180 -2.28 -3.18 -17.14
CA PRO A 180 -1.68 -3.14 -15.81
C PRO A 180 -1.96 -4.40 -14.97
N VAL A 181 -2.67 -5.39 -15.52
CA VAL A 181 -3.02 -6.65 -14.84
C VAL A 181 -1.82 -7.35 -14.18
N PRO A 182 -0.64 -7.50 -14.83
CA PRO A 182 0.50 -8.16 -14.16
C PRO A 182 0.94 -7.44 -12.88
N VAL A 183 0.94 -6.10 -12.87
CA VAL A 183 1.31 -5.30 -11.70
C VAL A 183 0.35 -5.57 -10.54
N ILE A 184 -0.96 -5.61 -10.82
CA ILE A 184 -1.99 -5.89 -9.82
C ILE A 184 -1.83 -7.32 -9.27
N LEU A 185 -1.53 -8.30 -10.12
CA LEU A 185 -1.30 -9.68 -9.70
C LEU A 185 -0.07 -9.80 -8.80
N TYR A 186 1.04 -9.13 -9.16
CA TYR A 186 2.24 -9.12 -8.32
C TYR A 186 2.00 -8.45 -6.97
N LEU A 187 1.27 -7.33 -6.93
CA LEU A 187 0.88 -6.67 -5.67
C LEU A 187 0.00 -7.60 -4.82
N ALA A 188 -1.00 -8.25 -5.41
CA ALA A 188 -1.90 -9.15 -4.71
C ALA A 188 -1.15 -10.35 -4.10
N LEU A 189 -0.22 -10.94 -4.87
CA LEU A 189 0.65 -12.00 -4.37
C LEU A 189 1.56 -11.51 -3.23
N GLY A 190 2.18 -10.34 -3.39
CA GLY A 190 3.00 -9.71 -2.35
C GLY A 190 2.26 -9.57 -1.02
N TRP A 191 1.05 -8.99 -1.05
CA TRP A 191 0.20 -8.85 0.12
C TRP A 191 -0.30 -10.19 0.68
N LEU A 192 -0.64 -11.16 -0.18
CA LEU A 192 -1.04 -12.50 0.23
C LEU A 192 0.08 -13.19 1.03
N PHE A 193 1.31 -13.18 0.53
CA PHE A 193 2.44 -13.80 1.21
C PHE A 193 2.77 -13.11 2.54
N LEU A 194 2.70 -11.78 2.59
CA LEU A 194 2.86 -11.03 3.85
C LEU A 194 1.75 -11.36 4.86
N PHE A 195 0.50 -11.49 4.41
CA PHE A 195 -0.61 -11.91 5.26
C PHE A 195 -0.39 -13.33 5.79
N LEU A 196 -0.02 -14.29 4.93
CA LEU A 196 0.25 -15.67 5.31
C LEU A 196 1.41 -15.76 6.31
N ALA A 197 2.43 -14.92 6.18
CA ALA A 197 3.52 -14.84 7.14
C ALA A 197 3.02 -14.44 8.53
N GLN A 198 2.23 -13.36 8.62
CA GLN A 198 1.65 -12.88 9.89
C GLN A 198 0.72 -13.94 10.51
N TYR A 199 -0.12 -14.56 9.68
CA TYR A 199 -1.02 -15.63 10.11
C TYR A 199 -0.26 -16.85 10.65
N THR A 200 0.86 -17.22 10.01
CA THR A 200 1.69 -18.36 10.44
C THR A 200 2.36 -18.11 11.78
N GLU A 201 2.78 -16.87 12.08
CA GLU A 201 3.33 -16.51 13.40
C GLU A 201 2.28 -16.43 14.50
N ALA A 202 1.06 -16.02 14.16
CA ALA A 202 -0.02 -15.90 15.12
C ALA A 202 -0.56 -17.27 15.58
N LYS A 203 -0.25 -18.37 14.88
CA LYS A 203 -0.67 -19.71 15.30
C LYS A 203 0.09 -20.16 16.57
N PRO A 204 -0.61 -20.49 17.66
CA PRO A 204 0.03 -21.08 18.83
C PRO A 204 0.66 -22.43 18.47
N VAL A 205 1.85 -22.70 19.01
CA VAL A 205 2.67 -23.91 18.76
C VAL A 205 1.99 -25.24 19.21
N GLY A 206 0.75 -25.21 19.73
CA GLY A 206 0.04 -26.39 20.24
C GLY A 206 -1.08 -26.98 19.35
N ALA A 207 -1.49 -26.34 18.25
CA ALA A 207 -2.69 -26.78 17.50
C ALA A 207 -2.43 -27.85 16.41
N SER A 208 -1.21 -28.37 16.32
CA SER A 208 -0.81 -29.37 15.30
C SER A 208 -0.34 -30.71 15.88
N ALA A 209 -0.57 -30.97 17.17
CA ALA A 209 -0.17 -32.23 17.83
C ALA A 209 -1.35 -33.16 18.15
N SER A 210 -2.51 -32.97 17.51
CA SER A 210 -3.67 -33.86 17.67
C SER A 210 -4.42 -34.01 16.36
N ALA A 211 -3.89 -34.85 15.47
CA ALA A 211 -4.62 -35.56 14.43
C ALA A 211 -3.99 -36.94 14.29
#